data_AF-A0A9C7QB65-F1
#
_entry.id   AF-A0A9C7QB65-F1
#
_cell.length_a   1.000
_cell.length_b   1.000
_cell.length_c   1.000
_cell.angle_alpha   90.00
_cell.angle_beta   90.00
_cell.angle_gamma   90.00
#
_symmetry.space_group_name_H-M   'P 1'
#
loop_
_entity.id
_entity.type
_entity.pdbx_description
1 polymer ?
#
loop_
_entity_poly.entity_id
_entity_poly.type
_entity_poly.pdbx_seq_one_letter_code
_entity_poly.pdbx_strand_id
1 'polypeptide(L)'
;MSETKDELAGVVDMFGALTRAELADALAELAFKQGKEVDVSAFEAVIEDGVRDFYLVEADADGETVLVPGPVAFPALPENAEDLPHIMDVPERTTDRERLGERVRKRLATEAETADEERARYLVDVSYDLEAWAPVEADDVRERLDESRPDRAN
;
A
#
# COMPACT_ATOMS: atom_id res chain seq x y z
N MET A 1 12.70 -4.89 -5.88
CA MET A 1 12.04 -3.95 -4.94
C MET A 1 10.52 -4.10 -4.97
N SER A 2 9.88 -4.33 -6.13
CA SER A 2 8.43 -4.64 -6.19
C SER A 2 8.09 -5.95 -5.48
N GLU A 3 8.84 -7.03 -5.72
CA GLU A 3 8.60 -8.34 -5.06
C GLU A 3 8.52 -8.22 -3.53
N THR A 4 9.40 -7.45 -2.90
CA THR A 4 9.37 -7.22 -1.44
C THR A 4 8.12 -6.46 -0.99
N LYS A 5 7.58 -5.57 -1.81
CA LYS A 5 6.35 -4.82 -1.50
C LYS A 5 5.09 -5.63 -1.79
N ASP A 6 5.13 -6.50 -2.79
CA ASP A 6 4.09 -7.49 -3.05
C ASP A 6 4.04 -8.55 -1.95
N GLU A 7 5.20 -8.94 -1.40
CA GLU A 7 5.30 -9.79 -0.20
C GLU A 7 4.69 -9.10 1.04
N LEU A 8 4.98 -7.81 1.25
CA LEU A 8 4.34 -7.02 2.31
C LEU A 8 2.81 -7.01 2.14
N ALA A 9 2.33 -6.72 0.93
CA ALA A 9 0.91 -6.70 0.63
C ALA A 9 0.28 -8.08 0.82
N GLY A 10 0.98 -9.17 0.47
CA GLY A 10 0.55 -10.54 0.72
C GLY A 10 0.41 -10.88 2.20
N VAL A 11 1.35 -10.44 3.03
CA VAL A 11 1.21 -10.60 4.49
C VAL A 11 -0.03 -9.87 4.99
N VAL A 12 -0.23 -8.60 4.61
CA VAL A 12 -1.42 -7.85 5.02
C VAL A 12 -2.72 -8.48 4.50
N ASP A 13 -2.73 -8.97 3.26
CA ASP A 13 -3.90 -9.60 2.62
C ASP A 13 -4.38 -10.84 3.40
N MET A 14 -3.46 -11.64 3.96
CA MET A 14 -3.84 -12.81 4.78
C MET A 14 -4.69 -12.45 6.00
N PHE A 15 -4.45 -11.28 6.59
CA PHE A 15 -5.20 -10.79 7.75
C PHE A 15 -6.34 -9.84 7.36
N GLY A 16 -6.43 -9.47 6.08
CA GLY A 16 -7.34 -8.46 5.55
C GLY A 16 -6.92 -7.02 5.89
N ALA A 17 -6.54 -6.75 7.15
CA ALA A 17 -5.96 -5.49 7.57
C ALA A 17 -5.09 -5.64 8.82
N LEU A 18 -3.93 -4.97 8.84
CA LEU A 18 -2.98 -4.98 9.96
C LEU A 18 -2.60 -3.57 10.38
N THR A 19 -2.40 -3.32 11.66
CA THR A 19 -1.68 -2.12 12.09
C THR A 19 -0.22 -2.17 11.62
N ARG A 20 0.47 -1.02 11.61
CA ARG A 20 1.91 -0.96 11.30
C ARG A 20 2.73 -1.85 12.25
N ALA A 21 2.37 -1.87 13.53
CA ALA A 21 3.05 -2.69 14.54
C ALA A 21 2.82 -4.18 14.29
N GLU A 22 1.57 -4.59 14.04
CA GLU A 22 1.24 -5.98 13.74
C GLU A 22 1.96 -6.46 12.45
N LEU A 23 2.03 -5.63 11.41
CA LEU A 23 2.80 -5.97 10.20
C LEU A 23 4.30 -6.12 10.50
N ALA A 24 4.89 -5.25 11.32
CA ALA A 24 6.28 -5.37 11.73
C ALA A 24 6.53 -6.66 12.54
N ASP A 25 5.61 -7.03 13.44
CA ASP A 25 5.68 -8.26 14.21
C ASP A 25 5.57 -9.50 13.30
N ALA A 26 4.66 -9.48 12.31
CA ALA A 26 4.53 -10.55 11.31
C ALA A 26 5.83 -10.77 10.52
N LEU A 27 6.49 -9.67 10.14
CA LEU A 27 7.77 -9.72 9.42
C LEU A 27 8.91 -10.21 10.30
N ALA A 28 8.90 -9.86 11.59
CA ALA A 28 9.87 -10.37 12.56
C ALA A 28 9.73 -11.89 12.77
N GLU A 29 8.51 -12.40 12.90
CA GLU A 29 8.22 -13.84 12.98
C GLU A 29 8.68 -14.58 11.72
N LEU A 30 8.43 -14.00 10.54
CA LEU A 30 8.93 -14.55 9.27
C LEU A 30 10.46 -14.59 9.21
N ALA A 31 11.12 -13.51 9.59
CA ALA A 31 12.58 -13.44 9.58
C ALA A 31 13.18 -14.49 10.53
N PHE A 32 12.59 -14.64 11.72
CA PHE A 32 12.98 -15.69 12.68
C PHE A 32 12.84 -17.09 12.09
N LYS A 33 11.70 -17.40 11.45
CA LYS A 33 11.48 -18.70 10.79
C LYS A 33 12.45 -18.98 9.64
N GLN A 34 12.85 -17.94 8.92
CA GLN A 34 13.82 -18.02 7.82
C GLN A 34 15.27 -18.00 8.31
N GLY A 35 15.51 -17.91 9.63
CA GLY A 35 16.85 -17.84 10.22
C GLY A 35 17.61 -16.56 9.86
N LYS A 36 16.89 -15.47 9.56
CA LYS A 36 17.44 -14.16 9.21
C LYS A 36 17.40 -13.24 10.43
N GLU A 37 18.51 -12.57 10.71
CA GLU A 37 18.52 -11.44 11.66
C GLU A 37 18.19 -10.16 10.90
N VAL A 38 17.05 -9.54 11.23
CA VAL A 38 16.59 -8.28 10.63
C VAL A 38 16.27 -7.30 11.75
N ASP A 39 16.66 -6.03 11.56
CA ASP A 39 16.35 -4.95 12.48
C ASP A 39 14.89 -4.52 12.30
N VAL A 40 14.17 -4.33 13.41
CA VAL A 40 12.77 -3.86 13.39
C VAL A 40 12.61 -2.52 12.67
N SER A 41 13.60 -1.62 12.81
CA SER A 41 13.61 -0.34 12.09
C SER A 41 13.75 -0.50 10.58
N ALA A 42 14.30 -1.63 10.10
CA ALA A 42 14.33 -1.92 8.67
C ALA A 42 12.93 -2.26 8.14
N PHE A 43 12.07 -2.89 8.95
CA PHE A 43 10.68 -3.15 8.57
C PHE A 43 9.87 -1.88 8.49
N GLU A 44 10.03 -0.95 9.43
CA GLU A 44 9.33 0.35 9.40
C GLU A 44 9.59 1.12 8.10
N ALA A 45 10.85 1.22 7.69
CA ALA A 45 11.23 1.89 6.44
C ALA A 45 10.62 1.21 5.20
N VAL A 46 10.58 -0.13 5.17
CA VAL A 46 10.01 -0.90 4.06
C VAL A 46 8.48 -0.76 4.01
N ILE A 47 7.81 -0.68 5.16
CA ILE A 47 6.37 -0.39 5.24
C ILE A 47 6.09 1.03 4.76
N GLU A 48 6.87 2.02 5.18
CA GLU A 48 6.75 3.41 4.73
C GLU A 48 6.92 3.54 3.22
N ASP A 49 7.91 2.85 2.64
CA ASP A 49 8.10 2.77 1.20
C ASP A 49 6.91 2.11 0.49
N GLY A 50 6.33 1.06 1.07
CA GLY A 50 5.12 0.40 0.58
C GLY A 50 3.91 1.34 0.57
N VAL A 51 3.74 2.15 1.62
CA VAL A 51 2.69 3.17 1.67
C VAL A 51 2.96 4.30 0.69
N ARG A 52 4.19 4.81 0.62
CA ARG A 52 4.58 5.89 -0.31
C ARG A 52 4.27 5.50 -1.75
N ASP A 53 4.55 4.26 -2.10
CA ASP A 53 4.41 3.75 -3.46
C ASP A 53 3.10 2.97 -3.66
N PHE A 54 2.07 3.23 -2.84
CA PHE A 54 0.70 2.71 -3.01
C PHE A 54 0.54 1.18 -3.00
N TYR A 55 1.56 0.41 -2.61
CA TYR A 55 1.42 -1.04 -2.37
C TYR A 55 0.63 -1.32 -1.09
N LEU A 56 0.67 -0.38 -0.15
CA LEU A 56 -0.13 -0.40 1.06
C LEU A 56 -0.94 0.90 1.15
N VAL A 57 -2.18 0.78 1.63
CA VAL A 57 -3.06 1.92 1.85
C VAL A 57 -3.42 1.98 3.32
N GLU A 58 -3.30 3.17 3.91
CA GLU A 58 -3.78 3.40 5.26
C GLU A 58 -5.31 3.52 5.28
N ALA A 59 -5.92 2.87 6.25
CA ALA A 59 -7.35 2.84 6.50
C ALA A 59 -7.62 3.16 7.97
N ASP A 60 -8.87 3.51 8.27
CA ASP A 60 -9.38 3.53 9.63
C ASP A 60 -10.27 2.30 9.81
N ALA A 61 -9.97 1.48 10.81
CA ALA A 61 -10.78 0.33 11.20
C ALA A 61 -10.85 0.28 12.73
N ASP A 62 -12.06 0.28 13.26
CA ASP A 62 -12.34 0.23 14.71
C ASP A 62 -11.61 1.31 15.54
N GLY A 63 -11.34 2.47 14.94
CA GLY A 63 -10.63 3.58 15.58
C GLY A 63 -9.11 3.45 15.58
N GLU A 64 -8.56 2.48 14.86
CA GLU A 64 -7.13 2.28 14.65
C GLU A 64 -6.73 2.57 13.19
N THR A 65 -5.53 3.11 13.00
CA THR A 65 -4.92 3.19 11.68
C THR A 65 -4.38 1.82 11.29
N VAL A 66 -4.97 1.23 10.26
CA VAL A 66 -4.56 -0.06 9.70
C VAL A 66 -4.06 0.09 8.27
N LEU A 67 -3.38 -0.92 7.78
CA LEU A 67 -2.87 -1.07 6.44
C LEU A 67 -3.68 -2.14 5.73
N VAL A 68 -3.98 -1.90 4.46
CA VAL A 68 -4.58 -2.86 3.54
C VAL A 68 -3.75 -2.94 2.25
N PRO A 69 -3.85 -4.04 1.48
CA PRO A 69 -3.19 -4.12 0.17
C PRO A 69 -3.69 -3.01 -0.75
N GLY A 70 -2.79 -2.25 -1.33
CA GLY A 70 -3.08 -1.09 -2.16
C GLY A 70 -3.30 -1.41 -3.65
N PRO A 71 -3.63 -0.40 -4.47
CA PRO A 71 -4.04 -0.59 -5.86
C PRO A 71 -2.93 -1.14 -6.77
N VAL A 72 -1.66 -0.81 -6.51
CA VAL A 72 -0.55 -1.27 -7.36
C VAL A 72 0.05 -2.59 -6.87
N ALA A 73 -0.46 -3.13 -5.76
CA ALA A 73 0.06 -4.38 -5.23
C ALA A 73 -0.50 -5.57 -5.99
N PHE A 74 0.35 -6.56 -6.21
CA PHE A 74 -0.03 -7.91 -6.58
C PHE A 74 0.34 -8.84 -5.43
N PRO A 75 -0.52 -8.98 -4.40
CA PRO A 75 -0.17 -9.67 -3.16
C PRO A 75 0.43 -11.05 -3.41
N ALA A 76 1.64 -11.26 -2.90
CA ALA A 76 2.37 -12.52 -3.00
C ALA A 76 2.72 -13.01 -1.60
N LEU A 77 2.55 -14.30 -1.33
CA LEU A 77 2.88 -14.83 -0.01
C LEU A 77 4.39 -15.11 0.09
N PRO A 78 5.09 -14.53 1.09
CA PRO A 78 6.48 -14.87 1.33
C PRO A 78 6.61 -16.30 1.86
N GLU A 79 7.81 -16.86 1.72
CA GLU A 79 8.11 -18.22 2.16
C GLU A 79 7.86 -18.38 3.68
N ASN A 80 7.14 -19.44 4.05
CA ASN A 80 6.75 -19.79 5.43
C ASN A 80 5.72 -18.84 6.10
N ALA A 81 5.00 -18.01 5.31
CA ALA A 81 3.98 -17.10 5.82
C ALA A 81 2.66 -17.75 6.23
N GLU A 82 2.35 -18.94 5.68
CA GLU A 82 1.08 -19.65 5.86
C GLU A 82 0.67 -19.91 7.32
N ASP A 83 1.63 -19.96 8.24
CA ASP A 83 1.38 -20.17 9.67
C ASP A 83 1.12 -18.87 10.45
N LEU A 84 1.39 -17.69 9.87
CA LEU A 84 1.30 -16.41 10.59
C LEU A 84 -0.09 -16.18 11.23
N PRO A 85 -1.22 -16.43 10.54
CA PRO A 85 -2.54 -16.25 11.15
C PRO A 85 -2.83 -17.18 12.34
N HIS A 86 -2.05 -18.26 12.51
CA HIS A 86 -2.18 -19.18 13.63
C HIS A 86 -1.26 -18.82 14.80
N ILE A 87 -0.17 -18.09 14.53
CA ILE A 87 0.81 -17.67 15.53
C ILE A 87 0.41 -16.33 16.14
N MET A 88 -0.13 -15.44 15.30
CA MET A 88 -0.47 -14.09 15.69
C MET A 88 -1.92 -13.99 16.17
N ASP A 89 -2.12 -13.33 17.30
CA ASP A 89 -3.45 -13.05 17.87
C ASP A 89 -3.95 -11.68 17.37
N VAL A 90 -4.21 -11.60 16.06
CA VAL A 90 -4.69 -10.37 15.40
C VAL A 90 -6.21 -10.43 15.25
N PRO A 91 -6.95 -9.38 15.64
CA PRO A 91 -8.41 -9.35 15.45
C PRO A 91 -8.77 -9.19 13.97
N GLU A 92 -9.87 -9.84 13.55
CA GLU A 92 -10.47 -9.59 12.24
C GLU A 92 -11.00 -8.16 12.17
N ARG A 93 -10.62 -7.44 11.11
CA ARG A 93 -11.05 -6.06 10.86
C ARG A 93 -11.70 -5.96 9.48
N THR A 94 -12.75 -5.14 9.38
CA THR A 94 -13.43 -4.91 8.09
C THR A 94 -13.13 -3.51 7.58
N THR A 95 -12.89 -3.39 6.27
CA THR A 95 -12.62 -2.11 5.60
C THR A 95 -13.60 -1.89 4.45
N ASP A 96 -13.92 -0.62 4.19
CA ASP A 96 -14.83 -0.21 3.13
C ASP A 96 -14.02 0.16 1.88
N ARG A 97 -14.08 -0.68 0.84
CA ARG A 97 -13.31 -0.52 -0.41
C ARG A 97 -13.60 0.79 -1.14
N GLU A 98 -14.85 1.26 -1.12
CA GLU A 98 -15.23 2.52 -1.76
C GLU A 98 -14.60 3.70 -1.02
N ARG A 99 -14.68 3.71 0.32
CA ARG A 99 -14.02 4.74 1.16
C ARG A 99 -12.50 4.72 1.00
N LEU A 100 -11.91 3.53 0.89
CA LEU A 100 -10.48 3.38 0.62
C LEU A 100 -10.11 3.97 -0.73
N GLY A 101 -10.87 3.66 -1.79
CA GLY A 101 -10.68 4.24 -3.11
C GLY A 101 -10.70 5.77 -3.09
N GLU A 102 -11.70 6.36 -2.43
CA GLU A 102 -11.83 7.81 -2.28
C GLU A 102 -10.64 8.42 -1.52
N ARG A 103 -10.11 7.74 -0.49
CA ARG A 103 -8.92 8.19 0.24
C ARG A 103 -7.69 8.19 -0.65
N VAL A 104 -7.46 7.11 -1.42
CA VAL A 104 -6.32 7.01 -2.34
C VAL A 104 -6.44 8.07 -3.44
N ARG A 105 -7.62 8.25 -4.04
CA ARG A 105 -7.89 9.28 -5.04
C ARG A 105 -7.52 10.68 -4.53
N LYS A 106 -7.97 11.05 -3.32
CA LYS A 106 -7.64 12.36 -2.72
C LYS A 106 -6.15 12.54 -2.54
N ARG A 107 -5.45 11.50 -2.08
CA ARG A 107 -3.99 11.52 -1.93
C ARG A 107 -3.30 11.68 -3.28
N LEU A 108 -3.72 10.94 -4.31
CA LEU A 108 -3.19 11.08 -5.67
C LEU A 108 -3.38 12.51 -6.20
N ALA A 109 -4.56 13.10 -6.02
CA ALA A 109 -4.84 14.47 -6.42
C ALA A 109 -3.90 15.47 -5.74
N THR A 110 -3.62 15.31 -4.44
CA THR A 110 -2.66 16.15 -3.72
C THR A 110 -1.23 15.94 -4.20
N GLU A 111 -0.78 14.69 -4.38
CA GLU A 111 0.57 14.42 -4.87
C GLU A 111 0.78 14.95 -6.30
N ALA A 112 -0.26 14.90 -7.14
CA ALA A 112 -0.22 15.40 -8.52
C ALA A 112 0.10 16.90 -8.65
N GLU A 113 -0.26 17.72 -7.64
CA GLU A 113 0.01 19.16 -7.65
C GLU A 113 1.50 19.50 -7.56
N THR A 114 2.29 18.62 -6.95
CA THR A 114 3.72 18.86 -6.66
C THR A 114 4.65 17.84 -7.30
N ALA A 115 4.11 16.87 -8.04
CA ALA A 115 4.89 15.80 -8.65
C ALA A 115 5.85 16.34 -9.72
N ASP A 116 7.09 15.84 -9.70
CA ASP A 116 7.99 15.97 -10.84
C ASP A 116 7.56 15.06 -12.00
N GLU A 117 8.26 15.13 -13.14
CA GLU A 117 7.87 14.40 -14.34
C GLU A 117 7.85 12.87 -14.15
N GLU A 118 8.83 12.33 -13.42
CA GLU A 118 8.94 10.90 -13.15
C GLU A 118 7.81 10.43 -12.24
N ARG A 119 7.60 11.16 -11.13
CA ARG A 119 6.50 10.86 -10.21
C ARG A 119 5.15 11.05 -10.88
N ALA A 120 4.97 12.08 -11.71
CA ALA A 120 3.72 12.31 -12.41
C ALA A 120 3.38 11.16 -13.37
N ARG A 121 4.36 10.62 -14.11
CA ARG A 121 4.16 9.44 -14.95
C ARG A 121 3.71 8.23 -14.13
N TYR A 122 4.37 7.98 -13.00
CA TYR A 122 3.97 6.92 -12.09
C TYR A 122 2.56 7.09 -11.54
N LEU A 123 2.19 8.31 -11.10
CA LEU A 123 0.85 8.59 -10.56
C LEU A 123 -0.26 8.41 -11.61
N VAL A 124 0.03 8.59 -12.91
CA VAL A 124 -0.92 8.24 -13.99
C VAL A 124 -1.19 6.74 -13.98
N ASP A 125 -0.16 5.91 -13.90
CA ASP A 125 -0.33 4.45 -13.85
C ASP A 125 -1.14 4.04 -12.60
N VAL A 126 -0.79 4.59 -11.43
CA VAL A 126 -1.52 4.33 -10.18
C VAL A 126 -3.00 4.75 -10.27
N SER A 127 -3.32 5.82 -11.00
CA SER A 127 -4.70 6.26 -11.17
C SER A 127 -5.56 5.25 -11.94
N TYR A 128 -4.99 4.53 -12.90
CA TYR A 128 -5.70 3.45 -13.61
C TYR A 128 -5.80 2.19 -12.75
N ASP A 129 -4.74 1.84 -12.02
CA ASP A 129 -4.76 0.72 -11.09
C ASP A 129 -5.80 0.94 -9.97
N LEU A 130 -5.97 2.19 -9.52
CA LEU A 130 -6.99 2.57 -8.55
C LEU A 130 -8.41 2.28 -9.03
N GLU A 131 -8.74 2.61 -10.28
CA GLU A 131 -10.06 2.36 -10.87
C GLU A 131 -10.35 0.86 -11.03
N ALA A 132 -9.30 0.06 -11.25
CA ALA A 132 -9.42 -1.39 -11.25
C ALA A 132 -9.61 -1.97 -9.83
N TRP A 133 -9.01 -1.32 -8.83
CA TRP A 133 -8.96 -1.80 -7.45
C TRP A 133 -10.18 -1.40 -6.60
N ALA A 134 -10.77 -0.23 -6.85
CA ALA A 134 -11.90 0.30 -6.10
C ALA A 134 -12.94 0.99 -7.01
N PRO A 135 -14.22 1.04 -6.61
CA PRO A 135 -15.30 1.63 -7.41
C PRO A 135 -15.27 3.17 -7.35
N VAL A 136 -14.18 3.77 -7.83
CA VAL A 136 -13.97 5.23 -7.88
C VAL A 136 -13.42 5.62 -9.24
N GLU A 137 -13.71 6.85 -9.66
CA GLU A 137 -13.15 7.42 -10.88
C GLU A 137 -11.98 8.37 -10.53
N ALA A 138 -10.90 8.34 -11.31
CA ALA A 138 -9.69 9.11 -11.10
C ALA A 138 -9.35 10.03 -12.29
N ASP A 139 -10.30 10.29 -13.20
CA ASP A 139 -10.10 11.21 -14.33
C ASP A 139 -9.57 12.58 -13.90
N ASP A 140 -10.09 13.12 -12.79
CA ASP A 140 -9.68 14.43 -12.28
C ASP A 140 -8.22 14.45 -11.79
N VAL A 141 -7.69 13.31 -11.36
CA VAL A 141 -6.26 13.17 -11.02
C VAL A 141 -5.44 13.24 -12.32
N ARG A 142 -5.87 12.49 -13.34
CA ARG A 142 -5.18 12.44 -14.64
C ARG A 142 -5.16 13.80 -15.33
N GLU A 143 -6.25 14.55 -15.26
CA GLU A 143 -6.33 15.93 -15.75
C GLU A 143 -5.30 16.85 -15.06
N ARG A 144 -5.19 16.80 -13.74
CA ARG A 144 -4.20 17.60 -12.98
C ARG A 144 -2.76 17.25 -13.33
N LEU A 145 -2.46 15.96 -13.47
CA LEU A 145 -1.13 15.48 -13.86
C LEU A 145 -0.76 15.91 -15.28
N ASP A 146 -1.74 16.05 -16.16
CA ASP A 146 -1.54 16.55 -17.52
C ASP A 146 -1.35 18.08 -17.58
N GLU A 147 -2.02 18.82 -16.70
CA GLU A 147 -1.87 20.29 -16.58
C GLU A 147 -0.53 20.71 -15.97
N SER A 148 0.01 19.93 -15.04
CA SER A 148 1.29 20.21 -14.39
C SER A 148 2.51 19.91 -15.28
N ARG A 149 2.33 19.24 -16.43
CA ARG A 149 3.42 18.92 -17.37
C ARG A 149 3.87 20.18 -18.13
N PRO A 150 5.14 20.60 -17.98
CA PRO A 150 5.65 21.82 -18.61
C PRO A 150 5.69 21.76 -20.15
N ASP A 151 5.60 20.57 -20.75
CA ASP A 151 5.71 20.35 -22.20
C ASP A 151 4.46 20.75 -23.01
N ARG A 152 3.43 21.33 -22.37
CA ARG A 152 2.23 21.90 -23.05
C ARG A 152 2.28 23.42 -23.25
N ALA A 153 3.34 24.10 -22.81
CA ALA A 153 3.57 25.50 -23.20
C ALA A 153 4.23 25.56 -24.59
N ASN A 154 3.37 25.47 -25.61
CA ASN A 154 3.52 25.84 -27.03
C ASN A 154 4.82 26.60 -27.42
#